data_AF-A2CBA2-F1
#
_entry.id   AF-A2CBA2-F1
#
_cell.length_a   1.000
_cell.length_b   1.000
_cell.length_c   1.000
_cell.angle_alpha   90.00
_cell.angle_beta   90.00
_cell.angle_gamma   90.00
#
_symmetry.space_group_name_H-M   'P 1'
#
loop_
_entity.id
_entity.type
_entity.pdbx_description
1 polymer ?
#
loop_
_entity_poly.entity_id
_entity_poly.type
_entity_poly.pdbx_seq_one_letter_code
_entity_poly.pdbx_strand_id
1 'polypeptide(L)' 'MTSLSKSTIYKMIAEKKFPRQIQIGPQQVVWTKHAVQDWMNQKIQEAALCVNKAPCAPLNRSWAI' A
#
# COMPACT_ATOMS: atom_id res chain seq x y z
N MET A 1 -5.79 -11.41 -0.14
CA MET A 1 -4.78 -11.19 -1.20
C MET A 1 -5.03 -9.82 -1.80
N THR A 2 -3.99 -9.03 -2.10
CA THR A 2 -4.07 -7.59 -2.38
C THR A 2 -5.02 -7.25 -3.54
N SER A 3 -5.94 -6.31 -3.35
CA SER A 3 -6.94 -5.87 -4.34
C SER A 3 -6.40 -4.92 -5.42
N LEU A 4 -5.12 -5.07 -5.79
CA LEU A 4 -4.44 -4.22 -6.78
C LEU A 4 -4.51 -4.84 -8.17
N SER A 5 -4.65 -3.99 -9.19
CA SER A 5 -4.58 -4.42 -10.58
C SER A 5 -3.18 -4.92 -10.95
N LYS A 6 -3.09 -5.95 -11.81
CA LYS A 6 -1.82 -6.53 -12.29
C LYS A 6 -0.87 -5.46 -12.83
N SER A 7 -1.38 -4.51 -13.59
CA SER A 7 -0.60 -3.41 -14.19
C SER A 7 0.09 -2.55 -13.13
N THR A 8 -0.57 -2.31 -12.00
CA THR A 8 -0.01 -1.53 -10.88
C THR A 8 1.09 -2.32 -10.18
N ILE A 9 0.89 -3.63 -9.99
CA ILE A 9 1.91 -4.51 -9.40
C ILE A 9 3.17 -4.51 -10.27
N TYR A 10 3.04 -4.68 -11.59
CA TYR A 10 4.20 -4.65 -12.50
C TYR A 10 4.92 -3.29 -12.53
N LYS A 11 4.19 -2.17 -12.47
CA LYS A 11 4.79 -0.82 -12.31
C LYS A 11 5.58 -0.71 -11.01
N MET A 12 5.01 -1.19 -9.90
CA MET A 12 5.68 -1.17 -8.59
C MET A 12 6.90 -2.10 -8.54
N ILE A 13 6.87 -3.22 -9.28
CA ILE A 13 8.04 -4.10 -9.46
C ILE A 13 9.14 -3.34 -10.21
N ALA A 14 8.81 -2.62 -11.29
CA ALA A 14 9.78 -1.81 -12.04
C ALA A 14 10.38 -0.68 -11.17
N GLU A 15 9.55 -0.04 -10.32
CA GLU A 15 9.98 0.99 -9.37
C GLU A 15 10.73 0.43 -8.15
N LYS A 16 10.94 -0.89 -8.04
CA LYS A 16 11.52 -1.57 -6.87
C LYS A 16 10.80 -1.28 -5.55
N LYS A 17 9.53 -0.85 -5.63
CA LYS A 17 8.67 -0.54 -4.49
C LYS A 17 7.83 -1.72 -4.04
N PHE A 18 7.90 -2.86 -4.74
CA PHE A 18 7.21 -4.10 -4.40
C PHE A 18 8.22 -5.14 -3.89
N PRO A 19 7.84 -6.04 -2.96
CA PRO A 19 8.73 -7.09 -2.46
C PRO A 19 9.32 -7.96 -3.58
N ARG A 20 10.55 -8.45 -3.35
CA ARG A 20 11.28 -9.26 -4.32
C ARG A 20 10.48 -10.50 -4.71
N GLN A 21 10.31 -10.69 -6.01
CA GLN A 21 9.72 -11.90 -6.56
C GLN A 21 10.74 -13.03 -6.54
N ILE A 22 10.31 -14.21 -6.11
CA ILE A 22 11.08 -15.45 -6.15
C ILE A 22 10.53 -16.27 -7.32
N GLN A 23 11.37 -16.56 -8.31
CA GLN A 23 10.98 -17.43 -9.42
C GLN A 23 11.05 -18.88 -8.97
N ILE A 24 9.92 -19.59 -9.00
CA ILE A 24 9.84 -21.02 -8.70
C ILE A 24 9.75 -21.84 -9.99
N GLY A 25 9.36 -21.21 -11.10
CA GLY A 25 9.33 -21.82 -12.42
C GLY A 25 9.28 -20.80 -13.54
N PRO A 26 9.24 -21.26 -14.81
CA PRO A 26 9.40 -20.40 -15.99
C PRO A 26 8.33 -19.31 -16.14
N GLN A 27 7.14 -19.50 -15.55
CA GLN A 27 6.06 -18.51 -15.52
C GLN A 27 5.48 -18.30 -14.12
N GLN A 28 6.12 -18.86 -13.10
CA GLN A 28 5.61 -18.86 -11.73
C GLN A 28 6.52 -18.02 -10.85
N VAL A 29 5.98 -16.90 -10.40
CA VAL A 29 6.61 -15.97 -9.46
C VAL A 29 5.82 -15.96 -8.17
N VAL A 30 6.55 -16.04 -7.06
CA VAL A 30 5.97 -16.19 -5.74
C VAL A 30 6.61 -15.19 -4.80
N TRP A 31 5.86 -14.77 -3.80
CA TRP A 31 6.31 -13.83 -2.78
C TRP A 31 6.15 -14.45 -1.41
N THR A 32 7.10 -14.15 -0.52
CA THR A 32 6.98 -14.52 0.88
C THR A 32 5.84 -13.73 1.51
N LYS A 33 4.91 -14.42 2.18
CA LYS A 33 3.76 -13.81 2.86
C LYS A 33 4.18 -12.66 3.77
N HIS A 34 5.25 -12.86 4.53
CA HIS A 34 5.80 -11.86 5.45
C HIS A 34 6.24 -10.57 4.74
N ALA A 35 6.95 -10.69 3.61
CA ALA A 35 7.41 -9.53 2.83
C ALA A 35 6.25 -8.71 2.24
N VAL A 36 5.17 -9.37 1.83
CA VAL A 36 3.96 -8.68 1.34
C VAL A 36 3.22 -7.98 2.48
N GLN A 37 3.14 -8.62 3.65
CA GLN A 37 2.53 -8.00 4.85
C GLN A 37 3.30 -6.78 5.32
N ASP A 38 4.62 -6.87 5.40
CA ASP A 38 5.48 -5.76 5.79
C ASP A 38 5.34 -4.56 4.84
N TRP A 39 5.34 -4.83 3.53
CA TRP A 39 5.10 -3.81 2.52
C TRP A 39 3.72 -3.11 2.66
N MET A 40 2.66 -3.89 2.92
CA MET A 40 1.33 -3.30 3.17
C MET A 40 1.35 -2.39 4.40
N ASN A 41 2.00 -2.83 5.48
CA ASN A 41 2.14 -2.03 6.70
C ASN A 41 2.91 -0.75 6.43
N GLN A 42 4.01 -0.80 5.69
CA GLN A 42 4.77 0.38 5.29
C GLN A 42 3.91 1.37 4.51
N LYS A 43 3.09 0.90 3.56
CA LYS A 43 2.18 1.75 2.78
C LYS A 43 1.07 2.37 3.62
N ILE A 44 0.52 1.61 4.56
CA ILE A 44 -0.47 2.12 5.52
C ILE A 44 0.18 3.16 6.43
N GLN A 45 1.41 2.96 6.88
CA GLN A 45 2.16 3.94 7.66
C GLN A 45 2.48 5.21 6.84
N GLU A 46 2.95 5.08 5.60
CA GLU A 46 3.16 6.22 4.69
C GLU A 46 1.87 7.02 4.47
N ALA A 47 0.74 6.33 4.28
CA ALA A 47 -0.57 6.96 4.16
C ALA A 47 -1.05 7.58 5.49
N ALA A 48 -0.82 6.92 6.62
CA ALA A 48 -1.18 7.41 7.94
C ALA A 48 -0.30 8.60 8.38
N LEU A 49 0.95 8.68 7.94
CA LEU A 49 1.82 9.85 8.15
C LEU A 49 1.24 11.08 7.45
N CYS A 50 0.63 10.92 6.27
CA CYS A 50 -0.10 11.99 5.60
C CYS A 50 -1.32 12.48 6.39
N VAL A 51 -1.98 11.61 7.17
CA VAL A 51 -3.11 11.96 8.04
C VAL A 51 -2.67 12.79 9.27
N ASN A 52 -1.42 12.62 9.75
CA ASN A 52 -0.95 13.24 10.99
C ASN A 52 -0.37 14.67 10.82
N LYS A 53 -0.52 15.29 9.64
CA LYS A 53 -0.10 16.68 9.37
C LYS A 53 -1.24 17.56 8.84
N ALA A 54 -2.50 17.17 9.04
CA ALA A 54 -3.60 18.10 8.96
C ALA A 54 -4.14 18.34 10.38
N PRO A 55 -4.14 19.57 10.92
CA PRO A 55 -5.15 19.92 11.88
C PRO A 55 -6.47 19.86 11.11
N CYS A 56 -7.18 18.73 11.20
CA CYS A 56 -8.58 18.69 10.82
C CYS A 56 -9.28 19.71 11.72
N ALA A 57 -9.46 20.91 11.18
CA ALA A 57 -10.14 21.99 11.85
C ALA A 57 -11.47 21.44 12.38
N PRO A 58 -11.87 21.76 13.63
CA PRO A 58 -13.17 21.38 14.11
C PRO A 58 -14.19 22.02 13.19
N LEU A 59 -14.88 21.19 12.43
CA LEU A 59 -16.02 21.57 11.63
C LEU A 59 -17.09 22.02 12.64
N ASN A 60 -17.06 23.31 12.99
CA ASN A 60 -18.14 24.00 13.65
C ASN A 60 -19.34 23.99 12.69
N ARG A 61 -20.07 22.88 12.69
CA ARG A 61 -21.45 22.86 12.26
C ARG A 61 -22.25 23.29 13.46
N SER A 62 -22.54 24.58 13.55
CA SER A 62 -23.82 25.02 14.07
C SER A 62 -24.87 24.11 13.41
N TRP A 63 -25.35 23.19 14.22
CA TRP A 63 -26.41 22.25 13.97
C TRP A 63 -27.55 22.98 13.24
N ALA A 64 -27.95 22.38 12.13
CA ALA A 64 -29.02 22.86 11.28
C ALA A 64 -30.24 23.25 12.12
N ILE A 65 -30.68 24.49 11.93
CA ILE A 65 -32.04 24.93 12.24
C ILE A 65 -33.01 24.16 11.33
#